data_AF-A0A967Y430-F1
#
_entry.id   AF-A0A967Y430-F1
#
_cell.length_a   1.000
_cell.length_b   1.000
_cell.length_c   1.000
_cell.angle_alpha   90.00
_cell.angle_beta   90.00
_cell.angle_gamma   90.00
#
_symmetry.space_group_name_H-M   'P 1'
#
loop_
_entity.id
_entity.type
_entity.pdbx_description
1 polymer ?
#
loop_
_entity_poly.entity_id
_entity_poly.type
_entity_poly.pdbx_seq_one_letter_code
_entity_poly.pdbx_strand_id
1 'polypeptide(L)'
;FFCAGSLATTDRRRLEPTLLRRYREALASLGVDVDEPTLWRDYRLGLMLNLPNPVSALAVVDPGDERGAAVLRHNALRGLAAVADHVAVLG
;
A
#
# COMPACT_ATOMS: atom_id res chain seq x y z
N PHE A 1 0.19 -1.52 2.40
CA PHE A 1 1.45 -2.15 1.94
C PHE A 1 1.28 -2.88 0.61
N PHE A 2 0.63 -4.05 0.59
CA PHE A 2 0.66 -5.03 -0.53
C PHE A 2 -0.02 -4.58 -1.83
N CYS A 3 -1.07 -3.76 -1.71
CA CYS A 3 -1.85 -3.28 -2.85
C CYS A 3 -1.51 -1.85 -3.29
N ALA A 4 -0.64 -1.15 -2.56
CA ALA A 4 -0.41 0.29 -2.73
C ALA A 4 0.15 0.62 -4.12
N GLY A 5 1.13 -0.16 -4.59
CA GLY A 5 1.68 -0.05 -5.94
C GLY A 5 1.00 -0.93 -6.99
N SER A 6 0.18 -1.88 -6.55
CA SER A 6 -0.36 -2.95 -7.41
C SER A 6 -1.68 -2.59 -8.06
N LEU A 7 -2.52 -1.79 -7.40
CA LEU A 7 -3.83 -1.37 -7.89
C LEU A 7 -3.80 0.05 -8.46
N ALA A 8 -4.70 0.36 -9.40
CA ALA A 8 -4.97 1.74 -9.75
C ALA A 8 -5.44 2.52 -8.51
N THR A 9 -5.08 3.80 -8.43
CA THR A 9 -5.38 4.66 -7.27
C THR A 9 -6.87 4.67 -6.92
N THR A 10 -7.74 4.75 -7.93
CA THR A 10 -9.20 4.74 -7.78
C THR A 10 -9.70 3.42 -7.20
N ASP A 11 -9.21 2.28 -7.72
CA ASP A 11 -9.58 0.96 -7.22
C ASP A 11 -9.09 0.74 -5.80
N ARG A 12 -7.85 1.16 -5.48
CA ARG A 12 -7.31 1.07 -4.13
C ARG A 12 -8.20 1.83 -3.14
N ARG A 13 -8.52 3.10 -3.41
CA ARG A 13 -9.39 3.92 -2.54
C ARG A 13 -10.74 3.25 -2.29
N ARG A 14 -11.35 2.67 -3.33
CA ARG A 14 -12.62 1.96 -3.21
C ARG A 14 -12.51 0.67 -2.37
N LEU A 15 -11.40 -0.06 -2.50
CA LEU A 15 -11.25 -1.40 -1.93
C LEU A 15 -10.61 -1.42 -0.53
N GLU A 16 -9.83 -0.40 -0.17
CA GLU A 16 -9.08 -0.33 1.10
C GLU A 16 -9.91 -0.66 2.34
N PRO A 17 -11.10 -0.07 2.56
CA PRO A 17 -11.91 -0.39 3.74
C PRO A 17 -12.32 -1.87 3.79
N THR A 18 -12.66 -2.45 2.64
CA THR A 18 -13.04 -3.87 2.56
C THR A 18 -11.83 -4.78 2.79
N LEU A 19 -10.67 -4.42 2.24
CA LEU A 19 -9.43 -5.17 2.43
C LEU A 19 -8.99 -5.16 3.90
N LEU A 20 -9.04 -4.01 4.57
CA LEU A 20 -8.68 -3.91 5.98
C LEU A 20 -9.65 -4.66 6.89
N ARG A 21 -10.96 -4.61 6.61
CA ARG A 21 -11.94 -5.41 7.34
C ARG A 21 -11.64 -6.90 7.22
N ARG A 22 -11.39 -7.41 6.01
CA ARG A 22 -11.03 -8.82 5.78
C ARG A 22 -9.72 -9.20 6.46
N TYR A 23 -8.75 -8.29 6.45
CA TYR A 23 -7.48 -8.50 7.14
C TYR A 23 -7.67 -8.59 8.66
N ARG A 24 -8.51 -7.72 9.25
CA ARG A 24 -8.88 -7.80 10.67
C ARG A 24 -9.56 -9.12 11.02
N GLU A 25 -10.51 -9.57 10.20
CA GLU A 25 -11.19 -10.86 10.37
C GLU A 25 -10.20 -12.04 10.34
N ALA A 26 -9.23 -11.99 9.41
CA ALA A 26 -8.18 -13.00 9.33
C ALA A 26 -7.26 -12.97 10.57
N LEU A 27 -6.86 -11.79 11.05
CA LEU A 27 -6.07 -11.65 12.28
C LEU A 27 -6.81 -12.23 13.50
N ALA A 28 -8.09 -11.92 13.65
CA ALA A 28 -8.91 -12.45 14.74
C ALA A 28 -8.99 -13.99 14.69
N SER A 29 -9.10 -14.58 13.49
CA SER A 29 -9.09 -16.05 13.32
C SER A 29 -7.78 -16.72 13.76
N LEU A 30 -6.70 -15.94 13.86
CA LEU A 30 -5.38 -16.36 14.32
C LEU A 30 -5.12 -15.97 15.79
N GLY A 31 -6.14 -15.47 16.51
CA GLY A 31 -6.02 -15.03 17.90
C GLY A 31 -5.35 -13.66 18.07
N VAL A 32 -5.26 -12.86 17.00
CA VAL A 32 -4.71 -11.50 17.03
C VAL A 32 -5.85 -10.50 16.96
N ASP A 33 -6.23 -9.94 18.11
CA ASP A 33 -7.28 -8.94 18.21
C ASP A 33 -6.71 -7.52 18.05
N VAL A 34 -7.25 -6.78 17.09
CA VAL A 34 -6.92 -5.37 16.85
C VAL A 34 -8.21 -4.61 16.53
N ASP A 35 -8.43 -3.49 17.21
CA ASP A 35 -9.56 -2.62 16.91
C ASP A 35 -9.36 -1.91 15.56
N GLU A 36 -10.46 -1.42 14.97
CA GLU A 36 -10.41 -0.79 13.66
C GLU A 36 -9.58 0.51 13.61
N PRO A 37 -9.74 1.46 14.54
CA PRO A 37 -8.88 2.64 14.60
C PRO A 37 -7.38 2.32 14.63
N THR A 38 -6.97 1.38 15.49
CA THR A 38 -5.59 0.93 15.61
C THR A 38 -5.11 0.31 14.29
N LEU A 39 -5.91 -0.57 13.68
CA LEU A 39 -5.56 -1.18 12.41
C LEU A 39 -5.38 -0.16 11.28
N TRP A 40 -6.25 0.85 11.21
CA TRP A 40 -6.13 1.92 10.22
C TRP A 40 -4.87 2.76 10.43
N ARG A 41 -4.54 3.10 11.68
CA ARG A 41 -3.30 3.80 12.02
C ARG A 41 -2.08 2.99 11.58
N ASP A 42 -2.03 1.72 11.95
CA ASP A 42 -0.89 0.85 11.66
C ASP A 42 -0.76 0.59 10.14
N TYR A 43 -1.89 0.47 9.43
CA TYR A 43 -1.91 0.41 7.97
C TYR A 43 -1.27 1.64 7.32
N ARG A 44 -1.62 2.85 7.78
CA ARG A 44 -1.09 4.11 7.26
C ARG A 44 0.41 4.25 7.54
N LEU A 45 0.83 3.93 8.76
CA LEU A 45 2.26 3.90 9.12
C LEU A 45 3.03 2.89 8.27
N GLY A 46 2.46 1.70 8.07
CA GLY A 46 3.04 0.65 7.21
C GLY A 46 3.13 1.06 5.74
N LEU A 47 2.22 1.90 5.23
CA LEU A 47 2.34 2.49 3.88
C LEU A 47 3.55 3.42 3.78
N MET A 48 3.72 4.31 4.77
CA MET A 48 4.84 5.26 4.79
C MET A 48 6.18 4.55 4.93
N LEU A 49 6.28 3.62 5.90
CA LEU A 49 7.49 2.84 6.13
C LEU A 49 7.91 2.06 4.87
N ASN A 50 6.94 1.61 4.08
CA ASN A 50 7.20 0.82 2.89
C ASN A 50 7.39 1.65 1.60
N LEU A 51 7.22 2.97 1.64
CA LEU A 51 7.40 3.82 0.47
C LEU A 51 8.77 3.67 -0.22
N PRO A 52 9.89 3.46 0.50
CA PRO A 52 11.18 3.27 -0.15
C PRO A 52 11.20 2.09 -1.12
N ASN A 53 10.45 1.01 -0.88
CA ASN A 53 10.51 -0.19 -1.71
C ASN A 53 10.17 0.05 -3.20
N PRO A 54 9.01 0.63 -3.55
CA PRO A 54 8.69 0.89 -4.96
C PRO A 54 9.60 1.97 -5.59
N VAL A 55 10.13 2.92 -4.80
CA VAL A 55 11.07 3.94 -5.27
C VAL A 55 12.43 3.32 -5.59
N SER A 56 12.97 2.52 -4.66
CA SER A 56 14.22 1.79 -4.85
C SER A 56 14.10 0.81 -6.01
N ALA A 57 12.98 0.08 -6.11
CA ALA A 57 12.75 -0.84 -7.23
C ALA A 57 12.81 -0.12 -8.58
N LEU A 58 12.18 1.05 -8.71
CA LEU A 58 12.27 1.86 -9.93
C LEU A 58 13.70 2.33 -10.24
N ALA A 59 14.51 2.59 -9.21
CA ALA A 59 15.85 3.12 -9.38
C ALA A 59 16.92 2.05 -9.68
N VAL A 60 16.78 0.84 -9.15
CA VAL A 60 17.87 -0.16 -9.16
C VAL A 60 17.53 -1.48 -9.82
N VAL A 61 16.25 -1.80 -10.04
CA VAL A 61 15.85 -3.05 -10.70
C VAL A 61 15.96 -2.86 -12.20
N ASP A 62 16.69 -3.75 -12.87
CA ASP A 62 16.71 -3.83 -14.33
C ASP A 62 15.30 -4.25 -14.82
N PRO A 63 14.62 -3.42 -15.61
CA PRO A 63 13.29 -3.73 -16.10
C PRO A 63 13.26 -4.84 -17.16
N GLY A 64 14.38 -5.14 -17.82
CA GLY A 64 14.51 -6.11 -18.92
C GLY A 64 13.84 -5.70 -20.23
N ASP A 65 12.68 -5.02 -20.19
CA ASP A 65 11.94 -4.51 -21.34
C ASP A 65 11.09 -3.26 -21.01
N GLU A 66 10.44 -2.69 -22.03
CA GLU A 66 9.57 -1.51 -21.87
C GLU A 66 8.36 -1.77 -20.96
N ARG A 67 7.82 -3.00 -21.00
CA ARG A 67 6.69 -3.39 -20.16
C ARG A 67 7.11 -3.43 -18.69
N GLY A 68 8.28 -3.97 -18.37
CA GLY A 68 8.89 -3.98 -17.04
C GLY A 68 9.12 -2.56 -16.53
N ALA A 69 9.66 -1.68 -17.38
CA ALA A 69 9.87 -0.27 -17.04
C ALA A 69 8.55 0.43 -16.71
N ALA A 70 7.49 0.17 -17.49
CA ALA A 70 6.16 0.70 -17.23
C ALA A 70 5.58 0.18 -15.91
N VAL A 71 5.78 -1.11 -15.58
CA VAL A 71 5.34 -1.69 -14.30
C VAL A 71 6.03 -1.01 -13.13
N LEU A 72 7.36 -0.88 -13.15
CA LEU A 72 8.11 -0.22 -12.08
C LEU A 72 7.67 1.23 -11.90
N ARG A 73 7.50 1.97 -13.01
CA ARG A 73 7.03 3.36 -12.98
C ARG A 73 5.64 3.48 -12.39
N HIS A 74 4.69 2.64 -12.82
CA HIS A 74 3.34 2.66 -12.27
C HIS A 74 3.31 2.25 -10.80
N ASN A 75 4.11 1.27 -10.41
CA ASN A 75 4.22 0.82 -9.03
C ASN A 75 4.69 1.95 -8.10
N ALA A 76 5.74 2.68 -8.49
CA ALA A 76 6.23 3.85 -7.78
C ALA A 76 5.20 4.98 -7.68
N LEU A 77 4.58 5.36 -8.80
CA LEU A 77 3.57 6.43 -8.83
C LEU A 77 2.35 6.11 -7.96
N ARG A 78 1.88 4.86 -8.01
CA ARG A 78 0.74 4.41 -7.19
C ARG A 78 1.10 4.32 -5.71
N GLY A 79 2.32 3.86 -5.38
CA GLY A 79 2.83 3.86 -4.02
C GLY A 79 2.91 5.26 -3.41
N LEU A 80 3.44 6.23 -4.16
CA LEU A 80 3.47 7.65 -3.77
C LEU A 80 2.06 8.21 -3.58
N ALA A 81 1.14 7.92 -4.50
CA ALA A 81 -0.26 8.35 -4.38
C ALA A 81 -0.95 7.75 -3.14
N ALA A 82 -0.64 6.51 -2.79
CA ALA A 82 -1.15 5.89 -1.57
C ALA A 82 -0.66 6.60 -0.30
N VAL A 83 0.62 6.97 -0.24
CA VAL A 83 1.14 7.74 0.90
C VAL A 83 0.53 9.14 0.95
N ALA A 84 0.45 9.83 -0.20
CA ALA A 84 -0.11 11.19 -0.27
C ALA A 84 -1.57 11.24 0.22
N ASP A 85 -2.38 10.22 -0.07
CA ASP A 85 -3.76 10.14 0.41
C ASP A 85 -3.89 10.03 1.93
N HIS A 86 -2.87 9.48 2.61
CA HIS A 86 -2.94 9.15 4.03
C HIS A 86 -2.06 10.06 4.91
N VAL A 87 -1.07 10.75 4.34
CA VAL A 87 -0.10 11.58 5.10
C VAL A 87 -0.77 12.74 5.83
N ALA A 88 -1.85 13.31 5.28
CA ALA A 88 -2.60 14.40 5.90
C ALA A 88 -3.41 13.95 7.14
N VAL A 89 -3.58 12.65 7.35
CA VAL A 89 -4.42 12.07 8.42
C VAL A 89 -3.57 11.64 9.64
N LEU A 90 -2.26 11.90 9.61
CA LEU A 90 -1.31 11.55 10.67
C LEU A 90 -0.76 12.78 11.41
N GLY A 91 -1.23 13.98 11.06
CA GLY A 91 -0.95 15.26 11.72
C GLY A 91 -2.07 15.70 12.63
#